data_AF-A0A947P2H0-F1
#
_entry.id   AF-A0A947P2H0-F1
#
_cell.length_a   1.000
_cell.length_b   1.000
_cell.length_c   1.000
_cell.angle_alpha   90.00
_cell.angle_beta   90.00
_cell.angle_gamma   90.00
#
_symmetry.space_group_name_H-M   'P 1'
#
loop_
_entity.id
_entity.type
_entity.pdbx_description
1 polymer ?
#
loop_
_entity_poly.entity_id
_entity_poly.type
_entity_poly.pdbx_seq_one_letter_code
_entity_poly.pdbx_strand_id
1 'polypeptide(L)' 'MKLSCEKYRQEVGSDNPVCEHPTEYCQFRKACIINFMSRDRVREARRDVEDSTDAVDQHESLSSGK' A
#
# COMPACT_ATOMS: atom_id res chain seq x y z
N MET A 1 1.24 -17.06 14.02
CA MET A 1 -0.23 -17.31 14.07
C MET A 1 -0.71 -17.51 12.63
N LYS A 2 -1.95 -17.96 12.41
CA LYS A 2 -2.56 -17.97 11.06
C LYS A 2 -3.85 -17.18 11.09
N LEU A 3 -4.12 -16.44 10.02
CA LEU A 3 -5.38 -15.72 9.83
C LEU A 3 -6.24 -16.48 8.84
N SER A 4 -7.54 -16.58 9.10
CA SER A 4 -8.48 -17.25 8.19
C SER A 4 -9.27 -16.25 7.37
N CYS A 5 -9.40 -16.49 6.08
CA CYS A 5 -10.36 -15.80 5.23
C CYS A 5 -11.65 -16.63 5.12
N GLU A 6 -12.76 -16.10 5.65
CA GLU A 6 -14.03 -16.83 5.72
C GLU A 6 -14.69 -17.05 4.34
N LYS A 7 -14.58 -16.08 3.42
CA LYS A 7 -15.17 -16.16 2.08
C LYS A 7 -14.62 -17.33 1.27
N TYR A 8 -13.29 -17.50 1.26
CA TYR A 8 -12.61 -18.53 0.46
C TYR A 8 -12.13 -19.73 1.29
N ARG A 9 -12.36 -19.73 2.61
CA ARG A 9 -11.92 -20.77 3.56
C ARG A 9 -10.43 -21.08 3.45
N GLN A 10 -9.62 -20.04 3.28
CA GLN A 10 -8.17 -20.13 3.16
C GLN A 10 -7.45 -19.65 4.42
N GLU A 11 -6.29 -20.22 4.69
CA GLU A 11 -5.38 -19.75 5.73
C GLU A 11 -4.30 -18.86 5.13
N VAL A 12 -4.05 -17.72 5.78
CA VAL A 12 -3.04 -16.74 5.40
C VAL A 12 -2.04 -16.61 6.55
N GLY A 13 -0.75 -16.57 6.23
CA GLY A 13 0.31 -16.39 7.23
C GLY A 13 0.18 -15.06 7.96
N SER A 14 0.41 -15.05 9.28
CA SER A 14 0.32 -13.83 10.09
C SER A 14 1.43 -12.81 9.84
N ASP A 15 2.55 -13.24 9.26
CA ASP A 15 3.74 -12.39 9.10
C ASP A 15 3.60 -11.44 7.91
N ASN A 16 2.85 -11.87 6.88
CA ASN A 16 2.54 -11.05 5.71
C ASN A 16 1.11 -11.31 5.19
N PRO A 17 0.07 -10.92 5.93
CA PRO A 17 -1.30 -11.21 5.54
C PRO A 17 -1.75 -10.26 4.43
N VAL A 18 -1.67 -10.73 3.20
CA VAL A 18 -2.15 -10.04 2.01
C VAL A 18 -3.48 -10.64 1.56
N CYS A 19 -4.49 -9.79 1.33
CA CYS A 19 -5.72 -10.20 0.68
C CYS A 19 -5.48 -10.34 -0.83
N GLU A 20 -5.65 -11.54 -1.38
CA GLU A 20 -5.49 -11.79 -2.83
C GLU A 20 -6.64 -11.22 -3.68
N HIS A 21 -7.76 -10.87 -3.05
CA HIS A 21 -8.96 -10.36 -3.73
C HIS A 21 -9.38 -8.96 -3.21
N PRO A 22 -8.54 -7.92 -3.31
CA PRO A 22 -8.82 -6.60 -2.72
C PRO A 22 -9.92 -5.83 -3.48
N THR A 23 -10.20 -6.20 -4.73
CA THR A 23 -11.22 -5.55 -5.58
C THR A 23 -12.58 -6.23 -5.49
N GLU A 24 -12.64 -7.50 -5.07
CA GLU A 24 -13.90 -8.24 -4.98
C GLU A 24 -14.72 -7.86 -3.75
N TYR A 25 -16.04 -7.79 -3.93
CA TYR A 25 -16.95 -7.61 -2.80
C TYR A 25 -16.78 -8.74 -1.78
N CYS A 26 -16.73 -8.36 -0.51
CA CYS A 26 -16.72 -9.26 0.64
C CYS A 26 -17.54 -8.64 1.76
N GLN A 27 -18.55 -9.36 2.25
CA GLN A 27 -19.45 -8.88 3.30
C GLN A 27 -18.70 -8.56 4.61
N PHE A 28 -17.60 -9.26 4.86
CA PHE A 28 -16.76 -9.08 6.05
C PHE A 28 -15.71 -7.97 5.90
N ARG A 29 -15.66 -7.25 4.76
CA ARG A 29 -14.57 -6.32 4.42
C ARG A 29 -14.29 -5.27 5.50
N LYS A 30 -15.31 -4.79 6.19
CA LYS A 30 -15.17 -3.77 7.27
C LYS A 30 -14.53 -4.34 8.55
N ALA A 31 -14.67 -5.64 8.81
CA ALA A 31 -14.14 -6.32 9.99
C ALA A 31 -12.94 -7.23 9.69
N CYS A 32 -12.53 -7.33 8.41
CA CYS A 32 -11.48 -8.25 7.98
C CYS A 32 -10.07 -7.71 8.34
N ILE A 33 -9.39 -8.39 9.27
CA ILE A 33 -8.02 -8.08 9.69
C ILE A 33 -7.04 -8.14 8.52
N ILE A 34 -7.14 -9.15 7.65
CA ILE A 34 -6.26 -9.30 6.48
C ILE A 34 -6.37 -8.06 5.57
N ASN A 35 -7.60 -7.60 5.27
CA ASN A 35 -7.83 -6.39 4.46
C ASN A 35 -7.32 -5.13 5.16
N PHE A 36 -7.48 -5.02 6.49
CA PHE A 36 -6.97 -3.89 7.25
C PHE A 36 -5.44 -3.81 7.17
N MET A 37 -4.75 -4.91 7.50
CA MET A 37 -3.28 -5.00 7.46
C MET A 37 -2.72 -4.82 6.04
N SER A 38 -3.40 -5.34 5.02
CA SER A 38 -3.02 -5.13 3.62
C SER A 38 -3.10 -3.65 3.21
N ARG A 39 -4.11 -2.91 3.66
CA ARG A 39 -4.31 -1.50 3.30
C ARG A 39 -3.29 -0.58 3.99
N ASP A 40 -2.89 -0.92 5.20
CA ASP A 40 -1.89 -0.15 5.94
C ASP A 40 -0.56 -0.12 5.19
N ARG A 41 -0.09 -1.27 4.71
CA ARG A 41 1.13 -1.39 3.90
C ARG A 41 1.07 -0.64 2.58
N VAL A 42 -0.08 -0.66 1.89
CA VAL A 42 -0.25 0.09 0.63
C VAL A 42 -0.20 1.61 0.88
N ARG A 43 -0.64 2.07 2.06
CA ARG A 43 -0.53 3.49 2.43
C ARG A 43 0.90 3.88 2.76
N GLU A 44 1.64 3.03 3.48
CA GLU A 44 3.06 3.26 3.75
C GLU A 44 3.87 3.33 2.46
N ALA A 45 3.73 2.32 1.58
CA ALA A 45 4.42 2.29 0.29
C ALA A 45 4.12 3.49 -0.62
N ARG A 46 2.96 4.15 -0.47
CA ARG A 46 2.66 5.38 -1.22
C ARG A 46 3.38 6.60 -0.68
N ARG A 47 3.60 6.69 0.63
CA ARG A 47 4.35 7.80 1.24
C ARG A 47 5.82 7.78 0.83
N ASP A 48 6.41 6.60 0.69
CA ASP A 48 7.81 6.45 0.25
C ASP A 48 8.01 6.85 -1.24
N VAL A 49 6.96 6.69 -2.06
CA VAL A 49 7.01 7.07 -3.48
C VAL A 49 6.82 8.57 -3.68
N GLU A 50 5.97 9.21 -2.87
CA GLU A 50 5.75 10.67 -2.93
C GLU A 50 6.97 11.47 -2.43
N ASP A 51 7.74 10.94 -1.46
CA ASP A 51 9.00 11.53 -0.98
C ASP A 51 10.15 11.44 -2.03
N SER A 52 10.07 10.50 -2.97
CA SER A 52 11.09 10.31 -4.01
C SER A 52 10.89 11.16 -5.27
N THR A 53 9.77 11.90 -5.38
CA THR A 53 9.46 12.73 -6.57
C THR A 53 9.65 14.24 -6.38
N ASP A 54 10.07 14.69 -5.20
CA ASP A 54 10.39 16.11 -4.91
C ASP A 54 11.90 16.42 -4.92
N ALA A 55 12.67 15.70 -5.76
CA ALA A 55 14.11 15.93 -5.96
C ALA A 55 14.49 16.25 -7.42
N VAL A 56 13.57 16.82 -8.20
CA VAL A 56 13.88 17.40 -9.52
C VAL A 56 13.33 18.82 -9.66
N ASP A 57 13.90 19.75 -8.90
CA ASP A 57 14.10 21.12 -9.38
C ASP A 57 15.41 21.68 -8.79
N GLN A 58 16.54 21.20 -9.31
CA GLN A 58 17.84 21.84 -9.09
C GLN A 58 18.05 22.91 -10.17
N HIS A 59 17.78 24.15 -9.76
CA HIS A 59 18.41 25.40 -10.14
C HIS A 59 19.68 25.32 -11.01
N GLU A 60 19.69 25.97 -12.18
CA GLU A 60 20.78 26.75 -12.81
C GLU A 60 20.28 27.27 -14.17
N SER A 61 20.49 28.51 -14.63
CA SER A 61 21.60 29.43 -14.42
C SER A 61 21.18 30.90 -14.63
N LEU A 62 21.70 31.79 -13.79
CA LEU A 62 22.03 33.16 -14.20
C LEU A 62 23.14 33.10 -15.25
N SER A 63 23.00 33.78 -16.40
CA SER A 63 24.13 34.34 -17.16
C SER A 63 23.65 35.38 -18.18
N SER A 64 24.30 36.55 -18.10
CA SER A 64 24.10 37.77 -18.87
C SER A 64 24.48 37.69 -20.36
N GLY A 65 23.93 38.62 -21.15
CA GLY A 65 24.41 39.01 -22.50
C GLY A 65 23.22 39.36 -23.39
N LYS A 66 23.07 40.56 -23.96
CA LYS A 66 24.03 41.58 -24.39
C LYS A 66 23.30 42.91 -24.55
#